data_AF-A0A8T4J6T2-F1
#
_entry.id   AF-A0A8T4J6T2-F1
#
_cell.length_a   1.000
_cell.length_b   1.000
_cell.length_c   1.000
_cell.angle_alpha   90.00
_cell.angle_beta   90.00
_cell.angle_gamma   90.00
#
_symmetry.space_group_name_H-M   'P 1'
#
loop_
_entity.id
_entity.type
_entity.pdbx_description
1 polymer ?
#
loop_
_entity_poly.entity_id
_entity_poly.type
_entity_poly.pdbx_seq_one_letter_code
_entity_poly.pdbx_strand_id
1 'polypeptide(L)' 'MTAGSRGDVAPYTGLAHRLAAGGHSVTVVTHASFAKLVTASGAAFHPLPVDPRAELESARG' A
#
# COMPACT_ATOMS: atom_id res chain seq x y z
N MET A 1 -6.89 -3.93 0.68
CA MET A 1 -5.85 -3.95 1.75
C MET A 1 -4.87 -5.04 1.40
N THR A 2 -3.57 -4.76 1.49
CA THR A 2 -2.50 -5.74 1.27
C THR A 2 -1.32 -5.44 2.20
N ALA A 3 -0.65 -6.49 2.66
CA ALA A 3 0.54 -6.43 3.49
C ALA A 3 1.59 -7.36 2.90
N GLY A 4 2.85 -6.95 2.97
CA GLY A 4 3.97 -7.77 2.53
C GLY A 4 5.08 -6.93 1.91
N SER A 5 5.79 -7.55 0.99
CA SER A 5 6.88 -6.98 0.23
C SER A 5 6.39 -6.06 -0.89
N ARG A 6 7.34 -5.47 -1.64
CA ARG A 6 7.00 -4.72 -2.86
C ARG A 6 6.27 -5.60 -3.89
N GLY A 7 6.57 -6.90 -3.95
CA GLY A 7 5.90 -7.83 -4.88
C GLY A 7 4.41 -8.00 -4.58
N ASP A 8 4.03 -7.89 -3.30
CA ASP A 8 2.65 -7.98 -2.83
C ASP A 8 1.87 -6.67 -3.01
N VAL A 9 2.57 -5.54 -3.15
CA VAL A 9 1.95 -4.19 -3.17
C VAL A 9 1.90 -3.61 -4.58
N ALA A 10 2.99 -3.71 -5.35
CA ALA A 10 3.12 -3.08 -6.66
C ALA A 10 2.04 -3.49 -7.68
N PRO A 11 1.56 -4.75 -7.75
CA PRO A 11 0.51 -5.11 -8.71
C PRO A 11 -0.79 -4.32 -8.52
N TYR A 12 -1.10 -3.92 -7.29
CA TYR A 12 -2.31 -3.17 -6.98
C TYR A 12 -2.27 -1.73 -7.49
N THR A 13 -1.10 -1.13 -7.72
CA THR A 13 -1.02 0.26 -8.21
C THR A 13 -1.53 0.40 -9.64
N GLY A 14 -1.29 -0.59 -10.49
CA GLY A 14 -1.82 -0.59 -11.87
C GLY A 14 -3.34 -0.69 -11.90
N LEU A 15 -3.91 -1.56 -11.06
CA LEU A 15 -5.36 -1.68 -10.90
C LEU A 15 -5.96 -0.40 -10.32
N ALA A 16 -5.36 0.13 -9.26
CA ALA A 16 -5.82 1.34 -8.59
C ALA A 16 -5.81 2.55 -9.53
N HIS A 17 -4.77 2.67 -10.37
CA HIS A 17 -4.69 3.71 -11.39
C HIS A 17 -5.85 3.65 -12.39
N ARG A 18 -6.13 2.46 -12.95
CA ARG A 18 -7.23 2.30 -13.92
C ARG A 18 -8.60 2.58 -13.31
N LEU A 19 -8.82 2.17 -12.07
CA LEU A 19 -10.06 2.45 -11.35
C LEU A 19 -10.21 3.95 -11.07
N ALA A 20 -9.15 4.62 -10.60
CA ALA A 20 -9.15 6.06 -10.39
C ALA A 20 -9.39 6.85 -11.69
N ALA A 21 -8.74 6.45 -12.79
CA ALA A 21 -8.97 7.05 -14.11
C ALA A 21 -10.40 6.82 -14.63
N GLY A 22 -11.06 5.75 -14.19
CA GLY A 22 -12.49 5.50 -14.44
C GLY A 22 -13.45 6.31 -13.57
N GLY A 23 -12.95 7.19 -12.70
CA GLY A 23 -13.76 8.01 -11.79
C GLY A 23 -14.12 7.34 -10.47
N HIS A 24 -13.54 6.18 -10.16
CA HIS A 24 -13.78 5.52 -8.88
C HIS A 24 -12.88 6.09 -7.77
N SER A 25 -13.45 6.24 -6.57
CA SER A 25 -12.64 6.50 -5.37
C SER A 25 -11.96 5.21 -4.92
N VAL A 26 -10.63 5.22 -4.86
CA VAL A 26 -9.81 4.05 -4.51
C VAL A 26 -8.90 4.41 -3.35
N THR A 27 -8.90 3.57 -2.32
CA THR A 27 -7.94 3.64 -1.21
C THR A 27 -7.14 2.34 -1.15
N VAL A 28 -5.82 2.43 -1.13
CA VAL A 28 -4.94 1.29 -0.85
C VAL A 28 -4.45 1.38 0.58
N VAL A 29 -4.76 0.34 1.35
CA VAL A 29 -4.30 0.16 2.73
C VAL A 29 -3.10 -0.77 2.75
N THR A 30 -1.93 -0.26 3.15
CA THR A 30 -0.66 -1.01 3.23
C THR A 30 0.37 -0.30 4.15
N HIS A 31 1.60 -0.81 4.26
CA HIS A 31 2.66 -0.22 5.09
C HIS A 31 3.05 1.19 4.63
N ALA A 32 3.42 2.05 5.59
CA ALA A 32 3.81 3.44 5.33
C ALA A 32 4.96 3.59 4.34
N SER A 33 5.87 2.61 4.28
CA SER A 33 6.97 2.56 3.30
C SER A 33 6.51 2.57 1.85
N PHE A 34 5.27 2.17 1.55
CA PHE A 34 4.70 2.18 0.20
C PHE A 34 3.77 3.36 -0.08
N ALA A 35 3.64 4.32 0.83
CA ALA A 35 2.75 5.47 0.65
C ALA A 35 2.99 6.19 -0.69
N LYS A 36 4.24 6.48 -1.04
CA LYS A 36 4.59 7.12 -2.32
C LYS A 36 4.21 6.28 -3.54
N LEU A 37 4.40 4.96 -3.45
CA LEU A 37 4.07 4.02 -4.52
C LEU A 37 2.54 4.00 -4.76
N VAL A 38 1.76 4.03 -3.68
CA VAL A 38 0.30 4.12 -3.74
C VAL A 38 -0.17 5.46 -4.29
N THR A 39 0.28 6.58 -3.73
CA THR A 39 -0.20 7.90 -4.13
C THR A 39 0.16 8.23 -5.58
N ALA A 40 1.30 7.73 -6.08
CA ALA A 40 1.69 7.87 -7.49
C ALA A 40 0.72 7.18 -8.47
N SER A 41 -0.09 6.22 -8.00
CA SER A 41 -1.13 5.60 -8.84
C SER A 41 -2.38 6.44 -8.99
N GLY A 42 -2.52 7.52 -8.20
CA GLY A 42 -3.76 8.32 -8.11
C GLY A 42 -4.76 7.81 -7.07
N ALA A 43 -4.43 6.73 -6.35
CA ALA A 43 -5.23 6.25 -5.24
C ALA A 43 -4.90 6.98 -3.92
N ALA A 44 -5.90 7.09 -3.05
CA ALA A 44 -5.69 7.47 -1.67
C ALA A 44 -4.90 6.39 -0.92
N PHE A 45 -4.12 6.81 0.07
CA PHE A 45 -3.32 5.94 0.91
C PHE A 45 -3.87 5.94 2.34
N HIS A 46 -3.96 4.75 2.94
CA HIS A 46 -4.16 4.59 4.37
C HIS A 46 -3.07 3.68 4.93
N PRO A 47 -2.31 4.10 5.96
CA PRO A 47 -1.31 3.24 6.57
C PRO A 47 -1.97 2.08 7.31
N LEU A 48 -1.39 0.89 7.20
CA LEU A 48 -1.66 -0.18 8.16
C LEU A 48 -1.10 0.22 9.53
N PRO A 49 -1.81 -0.07 10.62
CA PRO A 49 -1.38 0.28 11.98
C PRO A 49 -0.15 -0.48 12.46
N VAL A 50 0.34 -1.47 11.71
CA VAL A 50 1.51 -2.28 12.03
C VAL A 50 2.45 -2.28 10.83
N ASP A 51 3.70 -1.84 11.03
CA ASP A 51 4.79 -2.03 10.07
C ASP A 51 5.50 -3.35 10.40
N PRO A 52 5.39 -4.40 9.57
CA PRO A 52 6.00 -5.69 9.85
C PRO A 52 7.53 -5.66 9.83
N ARG A 53 8.17 -4.61 9.26
CA ARG A 53 9.60 -4.38 9.51
C ARG A 53 9.85 -3.89 10.92
N ALA A 54 9.02 -2.97 11.42
CA ALA A 54 9.10 -2.53 12.81
C ALA A 54 8.78 -3.68 13.78
N GLU A 55 7.85 -4.58 13.45
CA GLU A 55 7.60 -5.82 14.24
C GLU A 55 8.79 -6.79 14.18
N LEU A 56 9.39 -7.01 13.01
CA LEU A 56 10.53 -7.92 12.85
C LEU A 56 11.82 -7.38 13.51
N GLU A 57 12.00 -6.05 13.55
CA GLU A 57 13.10 -5.37 14.25
C GLU A 57 12.80 -5.19 15.76
N SER A 58 11.53 -5.22 16.17
CA SER A 58 11.05 -5.14 17.55
C SER A 58 11.11 -6.50 18.26
N ALA A 59 12.31 -6.97 18.57
CA ALA A 59 12.60 -7.93 19.66
C ALA A 59 11.62 -9.12 19.88
N ARG A 60 11.06 -9.69 18.81
CA ARG A 60 10.59 -11.09 18.74
C ARG A 60 10.95 -11.65 17.38
N GLY A 61 12.18 -12.15 17.31
CA GLY A 61 12.43 -13.39 16.57
C GLY A 61 11.83 -14.56 17.32
#